data_AF-O67362-F1
#
_entry.id   AF-O67362-F1
#
_cell.length_a   1.000
_cell.length_b   1.000
_cell.length_c   1.000
_cell.angle_alpha   90.00
_cell.angle_beta   90.00
_cell.angle_gamma   90.00
#
_symmetry.space_group_name_H-M   'P 1'
#
loop_
_entity.id
_entity.type
_entity.pdbx_description
1 polymer ?
#
loop_
_entity_poly.entity_id
_entity_poly.type
_entity_poly.pdbx_seq_one_letter_code
_entity_poly.pdbx_strand_id
1 'polypeptide(L)'
;MGFLERIKKLFSKEEEKQEESILSNPLERLKKGDIIEIDGETWEVTDVALYDYGASKEKEWEIRSASRRGFLSLEEGKIYFFEEIDPEELEPDPGEHFRKYGKPPEYVTYKGKRYRLKYAGKAKYIKNLESYPVTIWEFRSEDGEMIDLEIWDEYEIEAYKGRELQEWEIESILPR
;
A
#
# COMPACT_ATOMS: atom_id res chain seq x y z
N MET A 1 30.65 -37.14 -9.88
CA MET A 1 29.43 -36.34 -10.08
C MET A 1 29.03 -36.39 -11.54
N GLY A 2 27.99 -37.17 -11.84
CA GLY A 2 27.53 -37.42 -13.21
C GLY A 2 26.66 -36.29 -13.74
N PHE A 3 26.61 -36.15 -15.07
CA PHE A 3 25.78 -35.16 -15.77
C PHE A 3 24.28 -35.24 -15.36
N LEU A 4 23.75 -36.46 -15.15
CA LEU A 4 22.38 -36.69 -14.71
C LEU A 4 22.07 -36.16 -13.30
N GLU A 5 23.03 -36.22 -12.37
CA GLU A 5 22.85 -35.64 -11.02
C GLU A 5 22.77 -34.11 -11.07
N ARG A 6 23.54 -33.47 -11.97
CA ARG A 6 23.48 -32.02 -12.16
C ARG A 6 22.14 -31.58 -12.74
N ILE A 7 21.62 -32.30 -13.73
CA ILE A 7 20.30 -32.05 -14.32
C ILE A 7 19.20 -32.16 -13.25
N LYS A 8 19.16 -33.25 -12.48
CA LYS A 8 18.16 -33.41 -11.41
C LYS A 8 18.19 -32.27 -10.39
N LYS A 9 19.39 -31.82 -9.99
CA LYS A 9 19.55 -30.72 -9.02
C LYS A 9 19.15 -29.36 -9.61
N LEU A 10 19.24 -29.18 -10.93
CA LEU A 10 18.74 -28.00 -11.63
C LEU A 10 17.22 -28.00 -11.71
N PHE A 11 16.61 -29.12 -12.15
CA PHE A 11 15.16 -29.26 -12.22
C PHE A 11 14.50 -29.11 -10.85
N SER A 12 15.02 -29.75 -9.79
CA SER A 12 14.46 -29.61 -8.45
C SER A 12 14.54 -28.17 -7.93
N LYS A 13 15.59 -27.42 -8.30
CA LYS A 13 15.74 -26.01 -7.93
C LYS A 13 14.83 -25.09 -8.75
N GLU A 14 14.48 -25.46 -9.98
CA GLU A 14 13.48 -24.77 -10.80
C GLU A 14 12.06 -25.06 -10.30
N GLU A 15 11.76 -26.31 -9.93
CA GLU A 15 10.49 -26.71 -9.32
C GLU A 15 10.28 -26.01 -7.97
N GLU A 16 11.27 -26.03 -7.06
CA GLU A 16 11.20 -25.29 -5.79
C GLU A 16 11.00 -23.79 -6.00
N LYS A 17 11.72 -23.19 -6.97
CA LYS A 17 11.52 -21.78 -7.31
C LYS A 17 10.15 -21.51 -7.93
N GLN A 18 9.61 -22.42 -8.74
CA GLN A 18 8.28 -22.28 -9.31
C GLN A 18 7.21 -22.43 -8.24
N GLU A 19 7.30 -23.43 -7.36
CA GLU A 19 6.37 -23.64 -6.24
C GLU A 19 6.40 -22.46 -5.26
N GLU A 20 7.58 -21.97 -4.85
CA GLU A 20 7.71 -20.74 -4.06
C GLU A 20 7.07 -19.54 -4.80
N SER A 21 7.21 -19.47 -6.13
CA SER A 21 6.65 -18.37 -6.93
C SER A 21 5.15 -18.41 -7.17
N ILE A 22 4.52 -19.60 -7.03
CA ILE A 22 3.07 -19.76 -7.13
C ILE A 22 2.42 -19.44 -5.78
N LEU A 23 3.14 -19.65 -4.68
CA LEU A 23 2.65 -19.40 -3.33
C LEU A 23 2.90 -17.97 -2.84
N SER A 24 3.83 -17.22 -3.44
CA SER A 24 4.07 -15.83 -3.06
C SER A 24 3.03 -14.88 -3.66
N ASN A 25 2.58 -13.91 -2.85
CA ASN A 25 1.63 -12.91 -3.31
C ASN A 25 2.23 -12.17 -4.53
N PRO A 26 1.49 -12.01 -5.64
CA PRO A 26 2.04 -11.46 -6.88
C PRO A 26 2.64 -10.07 -6.70
N LEU A 27 2.16 -9.27 -5.73
CA LEU A 27 2.71 -7.96 -5.42
C LEU A 27 4.15 -8.02 -4.93
N GLU A 28 4.55 -9.07 -4.22
CA GLU A 28 5.91 -9.16 -3.66
C GLU A 28 7.01 -9.10 -4.73
N ARG A 29 6.67 -9.48 -5.96
CA ARG A 29 7.57 -9.46 -7.13
C ARG A 29 7.59 -8.12 -7.85
N LEU A 30 6.64 -7.22 -7.58
CA LEU A 30 6.60 -5.92 -8.21
C LEU A 30 7.81 -5.09 -7.82
N LYS A 31 8.38 -4.46 -8.84
CA LYS A 31 9.49 -3.53 -8.75
C LYS A 31 9.15 -2.24 -9.49
N LYS A 32 9.89 -1.18 -9.18
CA LYS A 32 9.81 0.09 -9.89
C LYS A 32 9.90 -0.10 -11.41
N GLY A 33 8.96 0.50 -12.13
CA GLY A 33 8.80 0.43 -13.58
C GLY A 33 7.84 -0.67 -14.05
N ASP A 34 7.48 -1.63 -13.20
CA ASP A 34 6.44 -2.61 -13.53
C ASP A 34 5.10 -1.90 -13.71
N ILE A 35 4.26 -2.47 -14.58
CA ILE A 35 2.93 -1.95 -14.91
C ILE A 35 1.88 -2.94 -14.40
N ILE A 36 0.80 -2.41 -13.83
CA ILE A 36 -0.32 -3.17 -13.28
C ILE A 36 -1.61 -2.62 -13.88
N GLU A 37 -2.55 -3.49 -14.21
CA GLU A 37 -3.90 -3.09 -14.61
C GLU A 37 -4.91 -3.40 -13.50
N ILE A 38 -5.65 -2.38 -13.06
CA ILE A 38 -6.67 -2.46 -12.01
C ILE A 38 -7.87 -1.65 -12.48
N ASP A 39 -9.07 -2.26 -12.46
CA ASP A 39 -10.34 -1.64 -12.86
C ASP A 39 -10.27 -0.96 -14.26
N GLY A 40 -9.60 -1.60 -15.21
CA GLY A 40 -9.39 -1.09 -16.57
C GLY A 40 -8.45 0.12 -16.68
N GLU A 41 -7.78 0.52 -15.60
CA GLU A 41 -6.74 1.55 -15.63
C GLU A 41 -5.34 0.97 -15.45
N THR A 42 -4.38 1.54 -16.17
CA THR A 42 -2.97 1.18 -16.11
C THR A 42 -2.23 2.03 -15.09
N TRP A 43 -1.52 1.36 -14.18
CA TRP A 43 -0.73 1.93 -13.10
C TRP A 43 0.73 1.51 -13.24
N GLU A 44 1.65 2.46 -13.19
CA GLU A 44 3.08 2.20 -13.11
C GLU A 44 3.54 2.21 -11.65
N VAL A 45 4.29 1.19 -11.22
CA VAL A 45 4.98 1.20 -9.93
C VAL A 45 6.11 2.23 -10.01
N THR A 46 5.93 3.37 -9.36
CA THR A 46 6.91 4.47 -9.37
C THR A 46 7.96 4.31 -8.29
N ASP A 47 7.62 3.63 -7.19
CA ASP A 47 8.57 3.33 -6.13
C ASP A 47 8.09 2.21 -5.19
N VAL A 48 8.97 1.81 -4.27
CA VAL A 48 8.67 0.80 -3.26
C VAL A 48 9.22 1.27 -1.91
N ALA A 49 8.37 1.32 -0.90
CA ALA A 49 8.70 1.78 0.44
C ALA A 49 8.39 0.71 1.51
N LEU A 50 8.95 0.91 2.70
CA LEU A 50 8.64 0.11 3.89
C LEU A 50 8.20 1.03 5.03
N TYR A 51 7.07 0.69 5.66
CA TYR A 51 6.62 1.31 6.89
C TYR A 51 6.99 0.41 8.06
N ASP A 52 7.84 0.90 8.96
CA ASP A 52 8.28 0.19 10.16
C ASP A 52 7.56 0.76 11.39
N TYR A 53 6.59 -0.01 11.88
CA TYR A 53 5.82 0.27 13.09
C TYR A 53 6.48 -0.30 14.36
N GLY A 54 7.71 -0.82 14.23
CA GLY A 54 8.49 -1.45 15.30
C GLY A 54 8.17 -2.93 15.48
N ALA A 55 6.89 -3.27 15.66
CA ALA A 55 6.44 -4.67 15.81
C ALA A 55 6.11 -5.34 14.48
N SER A 56 5.65 -4.56 13.50
CA SER A 56 5.32 -4.98 12.14
C SER A 56 6.05 -4.11 11.13
N LYS A 57 6.19 -4.65 9.92
CA LYS A 57 6.64 -3.92 8.74
C LYS A 57 5.64 -4.16 7.63
N GLU A 58 5.25 -3.08 6.97
CA GLU A 58 4.40 -3.12 5.80
C GLU A 58 5.20 -2.65 4.60
N LYS A 59 4.92 -3.26 3.45
CA LYS A 59 5.55 -2.91 2.19
C LYS A 59 4.50 -2.27 1.30
N GLU A 60 4.88 -1.13 0.74
CA GLU A 60 4.01 -0.38 -0.14
C GLU A 60 4.67 -0.17 -1.49
N TRP A 61 3.84 -0.24 -2.53
CA TRP A 61 4.22 0.06 -3.89
C TRP A 61 3.50 1.33 -4.30
N GLU A 62 4.24 2.44 -4.34
CA GLU A 62 3.74 3.70 -4.89
C GLU A 62 3.43 3.48 -6.37
N ILE A 63 2.21 3.85 -6.77
CA ILE A 63 1.73 3.68 -8.14
C ILE A 63 1.17 4.97 -8.70
N ARG A 64 1.24 5.09 -10.03
CA ARG A 64 0.75 6.25 -10.75
C ARG A 64 0.11 5.87 -12.08
N SER A 65 -1.06 6.41 -12.34
CA SER A 65 -1.72 6.33 -13.64
C SER A 65 -1.46 7.60 -14.48
N ALA A 66 -2.18 7.78 -15.59
CA ALA A 66 -2.08 9.00 -16.39
C ALA A 66 -2.47 10.27 -15.60
N SER A 67 -3.38 10.17 -14.63
CA SER A 67 -3.92 11.32 -13.90
C SER A 67 -4.05 11.12 -12.39
N ARG A 68 -3.73 9.94 -11.88
CA ARG A 68 -3.93 9.58 -10.47
C ARG A 68 -2.66 9.03 -9.85
N ARG A 69 -2.56 9.14 -8.53
CA ARG A 69 -1.51 8.55 -7.69
C ARG A 69 -2.17 7.71 -6.62
N GLY A 70 -1.40 6.78 -6.07
CA GLY A 70 -1.87 5.89 -5.04
C GLY A 70 -0.79 4.94 -4.61
N PHE A 71 -1.18 3.92 -3.87
CA PHE A 71 -0.29 2.82 -3.51
C PHE A 71 -1.05 1.50 -3.41
N LEU A 72 -0.30 0.42 -3.53
CA LEU A 72 -0.72 -0.91 -3.10
C LEU A 72 -0.02 -1.25 -1.80
N SER A 73 -0.73 -1.85 -0.87
CA SER A 73 -0.18 -2.38 0.38
C SER A 73 -0.51 -3.85 0.54
N LEU A 74 0.40 -4.60 1.18
CA LEU A 74 0.24 -6.01 1.51
C LEU A 74 0.31 -6.19 3.03
N GLU A 75 -0.81 -6.55 3.65
CA GLU A 75 -0.94 -6.79 5.09
C GLU A 75 -1.65 -8.13 5.31
N GLU A 76 -1.02 -9.02 6.08
CA GLU A 76 -1.55 -10.36 6.41
C GLU A 76 -2.04 -11.18 5.18
N GLY A 77 -1.38 -11.02 4.03
CA GLY A 77 -1.72 -11.70 2.78
C GLY A 77 -2.87 -11.06 2.00
N LYS A 78 -3.48 -9.99 2.52
CA LYS A 78 -4.49 -9.19 1.83
C LYS A 78 -3.86 -8.02 1.09
N ILE A 79 -4.40 -7.76 -0.09
CA ILE A 79 -3.98 -6.63 -0.92
C ILE A 79 -4.94 -5.47 -0.65
N TYR A 80 -4.39 -4.28 -0.48
CA TYR A 80 -5.16 -3.06 -0.41
C TYR A 80 -4.72 -2.11 -1.51
N PHE A 81 -5.67 -1.44 -2.11
CA PHE A 81 -5.46 -0.41 -3.13
C PHE A 81 -5.98 0.92 -2.61
N PHE A 82 -5.13 1.92 -2.68
CA PHE A 82 -5.38 3.27 -2.18
C PHE A 82 -5.12 4.29 -3.29
N GLU A 83 -6.06 5.19 -3.47
CA GLU A 83 -5.96 6.33 -4.38
C GLU A 83 -5.86 7.61 -3.57
N GLU A 84 -4.95 8.50 -3.97
CA GLU A 84 -4.80 9.80 -3.34
C GLU A 84 -6.08 10.63 -3.53
N ILE A 85 -6.49 11.30 -2.46
CA ILE A 85 -7.59 12.26 -2.42
C ILE A 85 -7.08 13.57 -1.81
N ASP A 86 -7.80 14.66 -2.04
CA ASP A 86 -7.50 15.93 -1.38
C ASP A 86 -7.89 15.83 0.11
N PRO A 87 -6.96 16.04 1.07
CA PRO A 87 -7.28 16.05 2.49
C PRO A 87 -8.37 17.06 2.86
N GLU A 88 -8.53 18.17 2.12
CA GLU A 88 -9.58 19.18 2.34
C GLU A 88 -10.98 18.67 1.99
N GLU A 89 -11.10 17.55 1.24
CA GLU A 89 -12.39 16.88 1.00
C GLU A 89 -12.88 16.06 2.21
N LEU A 90 -12.07 15.95 3.28
CA LEU A 90 -12.42 15.25 4.51
C LEU A 90 -12.99 16.20 5.56
N GLU A 91 -14.05 15.75 6.24
CA GLU A 91 -14.68 16.48 7.33
C GLU A 91 -14.62 15.70 8.66
N PRO A 92 -13.99 16.23 9.73
CA PRO A 92 -13.30 17.53 9.77
C PRO A 92 -12.00 17.51 8.94
N ASP A 93 -11.57 18.70 8.51
CA ASP A 93 -10.27 18.88 7.85
C ASP A 93 -9.14 18.31 8.74
N PRO A 94 -8.36 17.32 8.25
CA PRO A 94 -7.36 16.66 9.06
C PRO A 94 -6.23 17.58 9.51
N GLY A 95 -5.82 18.55 8.70
CA GLY A 95 -4.71 19.45 9.00
C GLY A 95 -5.04 20.47 10.07
N GLU A 96 -6.21 21.10 9.98
CA GLU A 96 -6.75 21.94 11.04
C GLU A 96 -6.96 21.13 12.34
N HIS A 97 -7.49 19.91 12.22
CA HIS A 97 -7.72 19.05 13.37
C HIS A 97 -6.41 18.66 14.06
N PHE A 98 -5.40 18.24 13.28
CA PHE A 98 -4.09 17.86 13.80
C PHE A 98 -3.38 19.03 14.49
N ARG A 99 -3.33 20.21 13.86
CA ARG A 99 -2.75 21.42 14.47
C ARG A 99 -3.42 21.80 15.78
N LYS A 100 -4.74 21.62 15.88
CA LYS A 100 -5.51 22.02 17.05
C LYS A 100 -5.48 21.01 18.19
N TYR A 101 -5.49 19.71 17.88
CA TYR A 101 -5.70 18.65 18.88
C TYR A 101 -4.53 17.67 18.99
N GLY A 102 -3.65 17.58 17.99
CA GLY A 102 -2.50 16.67 17.94
C GLY A 102 -2.86 15.18 17.92
N LYS A 103 -4.13 14.84 17.65
CA LYS A 103 -4.68 13.49 17.67
C LYS A 103 -5.81 13.36 16.65
N PRO A 104 -6.16 12.16 16.19
CA PRO A 104 -7.23 11.99 15.21
C PRO A 104 -8.61 12.32 15.78
N PRO A 105 -9.57 12.72 14.92
CA PRO A 105 -10.99 12.66 15.27
C PRO A 105 -11.46 11.20 15.42
N GLU A 106 -12.61 10.98 16.07
CA GLU A 106 -13.19 9.63 16.16
C GLU A 106 -13.72 9.11 14.81
N TYR A 107 -14.04 10.02 13.90
CA TYR A 107 -14.52 9.73 12.55
C TYR A 107 -14.17 10.87 11.62
N VAL A 108 -14.07 10.54 10.33
CA VAL A 108 -14.04 11.49 9.22
C VAL A 108 -15.22 11.19 8.28
N THR A 109 -15.63 12.19 7.52
CA THR A 109 -16.62 12.06 6.45
C THR A 109 -15.95 12.42 5.14
N TYR A 110 -16.12 11.57 4.13
CA TYR A 110 -15.65 11.80 2.77
C TYR A 110 -16.84 11.65 1.83
N LYS A 111 -17.14 12.69 1.04
CA LYS A 111 -18.26 12.70 0.07
C LYS A 111 -19.58 12.17 0.68
N GLY A 112 -19.89 12.61 1.90
CA GLY A 112 -21.11 12.24 2.64
C GLY A 112 -21.09 10.87 3.32
N LYS A 113 -20.02 10.09 3.17
CA LYS A 113 -19.86 8.78 3.78
C LYS A 113 -18.94 8.84 5.00
N ARG A 114 -19.33 8.16 6.08
CA ARG A 114 -18.62 8.20 7.36
C ARG A 114 -17.64 7.04 7.51
N TYR A 115 -16.45 7.34 8.01
CA TYR A 115 -15.37 6.40 8.31
C TYR A 115 -14.98 6.57 9.78
N ARG A 116 -14.89 5.47 10.54
CA ARG A 116 -14.55 5.48 11.96
C ARG A 116 -13.09 5.13 12.15
N LEU A 117 -12.41 5.83 13.07
CA LEU A 117 -11.02 5.57 13.42
C LEU A 117 -10.82 4.10 13.83
N LYS A 118 -9.81 3.45 13.26
CA LYS A 118 -9.39 2.07 13.56
C LYS A 118 -7.97 2.01 14.09
N TYR A 119 -7.09 2.81 13.52
CA TYR A 119 -5.71 2.86 13.93
C TYR A 119 -5.22 4.31 13.98
N ALA A 120 -4.32 4.57 14.93
CA ALA A 120 -3.61 5.83 15.06
C ALA A 120 -2.25 5.55 15.68
N GLY A 121 -1.19 5.82 14.94
CA GLY A 121 0.14 5.44 15.37
C GLY A 121 1.24 6.21 14.67
N LYS A 122 2.48 5.80 14.95
CA LYS A 122 3.67 6.34 14.30
C LYS A 122 4.40 5.20 13.63
N ALA A 123 4.91 5.47 12.44
CA ALA A 123 5.80 4.59 11.72
C ALA A 123 7.10 5.33 11.38
N LYS A 124 8.08 4.56 10.93
CA LYS A 124 9.18 5.06 10.12
C LYS A 124 8.94 4.67 8.68
N TYR A 125 8.72 5.65 7.83
CA TYR A 125 8.78 5.46 6.39
C TYR A 125 10.23 5.29 5.97
N ILE A 126 10.55 4.20 5.26
CA ILE A 126 11.92 3.85 4.85
C ILE A 126 11.96 3.71 3.33
N LYS A 127 12.78 4.54 2.69
CA LYS A 127 12.98 4.57 1.24
C LYS A 127 14.44 4.87 0.92
N ASN A 128 15.04 4.10 0.00
CA ASN A 128 16.43 4.31 -0.44
C ASN A 128 17.46 4.46 0.71
N LEU A 129 17.31 3.69 1.80
CA LEU A 129 18.12 3.75 3.03
C LEU A 129 17.93 5.01 3.89
N GLU A 130 17.05 5.92 3.48
CA GLU A 130 16.60 7.06 4.30
C GLU A 130 15.37 6.65 5.11
N SER A 131 15.17 7.28 6.25
CA SER A 131 14.06 6.99 7.16
C SER A 131 13.48 8.28 7.71
N TYR A 132 12.15 8.40 7.62
CA TYR A 132 11.39 9.58 8.01
C TYR A 132 10.29 9.18 9.00
N PRO A 133 10.08 9.93 10.09
CA PRO A 133 8.94 9.69 10.95
C PRO A 133 7.66 10.10 10.23
N VAL A 134 6.61 9.29 10.37
CA VAL A 134 5.27 9.60 9.85
C VAL A 134 4.23 9.19 10.90
N THR A 135 3.17 9.96 11.02
CA THR A 135 2.01 9.63 11.85
C THR A 135 0.90 9.11 10.93
N ILE A 136 0.38 7.92 11.21
CA ILE A 136 -0.61 7.23 10.37
C ILE A 136 -1.94 7.19 11.10
N TRP A 137 -3.01 7.66 10.46
CA TRP A 137 -4.38 7.51 10.94
C TRP A 137 -5.24 6.76 9.92
N GLU A 138 -5.77 5.61 10.33
CA GLU A 138 -6.66 4.81 9.48
C GLU A 138 -8.10 4.90 9.97
N PHE A 139 -9.02 5.12 9.03
CA PHE A 139 -10.45 5.10 9.25
C PHE A 139 -11.08 4.06 8.34
N ARG A 140 -12.13 3.37 8.81
CA ARG A 140 -12.89 2.42 7.99
C ARG A 140 -14.39 2.70 8.03
N SER A 141 -15.04 2.60 6.88
CA SER A 141 -16.51 2.63 6.77
C SER A 141 -17.12 1.29 7.16
N GLU A 142 -18.45 1.23 7.22
CA GLU A 142 -19.18 -0.01 7.53
C GLU A 142 -19.08 -1.08 6.44
N ASP A 143 -18.92 -0.67 5.18
CA ASP A 143 -18.78 -1.56 4.02
C ASP A 143 -17.32 -1.89 3.66
N GLY A 144 -16.36 -1.49 4.49
CA GLY A 144 -14.96 -1.88 4.36
C GLY A 144 -14.07 -0.99 3.50
N GLU A 145 -14.58 0.13 2.98
CA GLU A 145 -13.70 1.18 2.44
C GLU A 145 -12.90 1.84 3.57
N MET A 146 -11.78 2.45 3.18
CA MET A 146 -10.80 2.99 4.11
C MET A 146 -10.42 4.41 3.72
N ILE A 147 -10.09 5.22 4.72
CA ILE A 147 -9.32 6.45 4.56
C ILE A 147 -8.02 6.26 5.33
N ASP A 148 -6.90 6.38 4.64
CA ASP A 148 -5.59 6.44 5.25
C ASP A 148 -5.07 7.88 5.20
N LEU A 149 -4.45 8.32 6.30
CA LEU A 149 -3.85 9.64 6.41
C LEU A 149 -2.40 9.50 6.86
N GLU A 150 -1.50 10.06 6.06
CA GLU A 150 -0.08 10.14 6.35
C GLU A 150 0.27 11.57 6.72
N ILE A 151 0.62 11.78 7.98
CA ILE A 151 0.94 13.09 8.53
C ILE A 151 2.45 13.16 8.74
N TRP A 152 3.12 13.87 7.84
CA TRP A 152 4.57 14.07 7.83
C TRP A 152 4.96 15.19 8.79
N ASP A 153 4.20 16.29 8.77
CA ASP A 153 4.26 17.35 9.76
C ASP A 153 2.89 18.05 9.94
N GLU A 154 2.88 19.25 10.53
CA GLU A 154 1.64 19.98 10.81
C GLU A 154 0.99 20.65 9.57
N TYR A 155 1.69 20.68 8.43
CA TYR A 155 1.26 21.26 7.15
C TYR A 155 1.32 20.26 5.98
N GLU A 156 2.09 19.19 6.10
CA GLU A 156 2.24 18.15 5.07
C GLU A 156 1.45 16.90 5.49
N ILE A 157 0.26 16.76 4.88
CA ILE A 157 -0.66 15.65 5.09
C ILE A 157 -1.05 15.11 3.73
N GLU A 158 -0.90 13.81 3.57
CA GLU A 158 -1.41 13.08 2.42
C GLU A 158 -2.63 12.27 2.86
N ALA A 159 -3.62 12.17 1.98
CA ALA A 159 -4.85 11.46 2.25
C ALA A 159 -5.15 10.50 1.12
N TYR A 160 -5.58 9.30 1.49
CA TYR A 160 -5.83 8.23 0.54
C TYR A 160 -7.16 7.56 0.83
N LYS A 161 -7.95 7.32 -0.20
CA LYS A 161 -9.13 6.47 -0.12
C LYS A 161 -8.78 5.10 -0.67
N GLY A 162 -9.05 4.06 0.12
CA GLY A 162 -8.74 2.71 -0.30
C GLY A 162 -9.82 1.68 -0.02
N ARG A 163 -9.51 0.46 -0.44
CA ARG A 163 -10.32 -0.75 -0.25
C ARG A 163 -9.43 -1.98 -0.30
N GLU A 164 -9.93 -3.08 0.24
CA GLU A 164 -9.34 -4.39 -0.04
C GLU A 164 -9.51 -4.68 -1.54
N LEU A 165 -8.42 -5.09 -2.18
CA LEU A 165 -8.37 -5.52 -3.57
C LEU A 165 -8.32 -7.05 -3.59
N GLN A 166 -9.22 -7.65 -4.35
CA GLN A 166 -9.21 -9.09 -4.58
C GLN A 166 -8.20 -9.41 -5.70
N GLU A 167 -7.54 -10.56 -5.62
CA GLU A 167 -6.48 -10.91 -6.58
C GLU A 167 -6.93 -10.88 -8.04
N TRP A 168 -8.20 -11.25 -8.32
CA TRP A 168 -8.75 -11.23 -9.68
C TRP A 168 -9.05 -9.83 -10.23
N GLU A 169 -9.00 -8.78 -9.40
CA GLU A 169 -9.10 -7.38 -9.84
C GLU A 169 -7.76 -6.85 -10.37
N ILE A 170 -6.66 -7.57 -10.13
CA ILE A 170 -5.39 -7.32 -10.78
C ILE A 170 -5.41 -8.05 -12.13
N GLU A 171 -5.81 -7.32 -13.17
CA GLU A 171 -6.06 -7.88 -14.50
C GLU A 171 -4.76 -8.34 -15.17
N SER A 172 -3.68 -7.58 -14.98
CA SER A 172 -2.36 -7.92 -15.50
C SER A 172 -1.22 -7.30 -14.68
N ILE A 173 -0.06 -7.98 -14.70
CA ILE A 173 1.21 -7.47 -14.22
C ILE A 173 2.23 -7.62 -15.35
N LEU A 174 2.72 -6.50 -15.88
CA LEU A 174 3.71 -6.44 -16.95
C LEU A 174 5.06 -6.00 -16.37
N PRO A 175 5.99 -6.92 -16.13
CA PRO A 175 7.31 -6.57 -15.61
C PRO A 175 8.13 -5.79 -16.64
N ARG A 176 8.89 -4.78 -16.19
CA ARG A 176 9.81 -4.00 -17.05
C ARG A 176 11.29 -4.20 -16.75
#